data_AF-A0A4Z2C6G6-F1
#
_entry.id   AF-A0A4Z2C6G6-F1
#
_cell.length_a   1.000
_cell.length_b   1.000
_cell.length_c   1.000
_cell.angle_alpha   90.00
_cell.angle_beta   90.00
_cell.angle_gamma   90.00
#
_symmetry.space_group_name_H-M   'P 1'
#
loop_
_entity.id
_entity.type
_entity.pdbx_description
1 polymer ?
#
loop_
_entity_poly.entity_id
_entity_poly.type
_entity_poly.pdbx_seq_one_letter_code
_entity_poly.pdbx_strand_id
1 'polypeptide(L)'
;MCQVEEDYNDALEHQNVPCISKKCLKCKELTAAVVIRAGDPYCRDCFKEYFIHKFRAMLGKNRIIFPGEKVLLAVSGGPSSCSMLSQVQQGLSQNAHKKLRFVPGIVFIDEGGAVGQSVEERRKTVAELQTVFKATGFPFHIVPLEQVLALPSEVITTVPPSSQRTASAYKAAVDKFTNEFKFIGESSNSRATEQEEKETLFQMFQSPRRSYYSN
;
A
#
# COMPACT_ATOMS: atom_id res chain seq x y z
N MET A 1 43.94 -4.50 55.05
CA MET A 1 44.18 -3.50 53.99
C MET A 1 44.19 -4.28 52.67
N CYS A 2 43.17 -4.27 51.81
CA CYS A 2 42.08 -3.30 51.62
C CYS A 2 40.75 -4.04 51.34
N GLN A 3 39.71 -3.63 52.08
CA GLN A 3 38.31 -3.81 51.68
C GLN A 3 38.02 -2.75 50.61
N VAL A 4 37.31 -3.14 49.55
CA VAL A 4 36.70 -2.17 48.62
C VAL A 4 35.21 -2.44 48.69
N GLU A 5 34.53 -1.63 49.48
CA GLU A 5 33.08 -1.44 49.43
C GLU A 5 32.83 -0.47 48.27
N GLU A 6 32.16 -0.92 47.22
CA GLU A 6 31.60 -0.04 46.20
C GLU A 6 30.08 -0.18 46.25
N ASP A 7 29.47 0.68 47.07
CA ASP A 7 28.05 1.03 47.02
C ASP A 7 27.75 1.72 45.68
N TYR A 8 27.36 0.93 44.68
CA TYR A 8 26.72 1.45 43.46
C TYR A 8 25.21 1.59 43.70
N ASN A 9 24.85 2.67 44.37
CA ASN A 9 23.46 3.09 44.50
C ASN A 9 23.07 3.88 43.24
N ASP A 10 22.90 3.18 42.11
CA ASP A 10 22.35 3.77 40.89
C ASP A 10 20.83 3.68 40.96
N ALA A 11 20.23 4.73 41.51
CA ALA A 11 18.79 4.95 41.46
C ALA A 11 18.40 5.12 39.99
N LEU A 12 18.02 4.01 39.35
CA LEU A 12 17.40 4.01 38.03
C LEU A 12 16.12 4.85 38.11
N GLU A 13 16.25 6.11 37.73
CA GLU A 13 15.16 7.03 37.51
C GLU A 13 14.18 6.34 36.56
N HIS A 14 13.02 5.97 37.11
CA HIS A 14 11.89 5.51 36.34
C HIS A 14 11.52 6.64 35.38
N GLN A 15 11.99 6.53 34.13
CA GLN A 15 11.50 7.36 33.05
C GLN A 15 9.99 7.22 33.04
N ASN A 16 9.30 8.31 33.41
CA ASN A 16 7.86 8.40 33.42
C ASN A 16 7.35 8.08 32.01
N VAL A 17 6.93 6.84 31.81
CA VAL A 17 6.17 6.43 30.63
C VAL A 17 4.96 7.37 30.57
N PRO A 18 4.77 8.15 29.48
CA PRO A 18 3.67 9.09 29.40
C PRO A 18 2.38 8.34 29.71
N CYS A 19 1.70 8.76 30.78
CA CYS A 19 0.44 8.18 31.22
C CYS A 19 -0.54 8.24 30.04
N ILE A 20 -0.69 7.10 29.36
CA ILE A 20 -1.68 6.90 28.32
C ILE A 20 -2.99 7.31 28.97
N SER A 21 -3.66 8.35 28.45
CA SER A 21 -5.02 8.64 28.90
C SER A 21 -5.79 7.33 28.80
N LYS A 22 -6.38 6.86 29.91
CA LYS A 22 -6.83 5.47 30.00
C LYS A 22 -7.82 5.08 28.90
N LYS A 23 -8.46 6.05 28.24
CA LYS A 23 -9.51 5.82 27.23
C LYS A 23 -9.14 6.42 25.87
N CYS A 24 -9.69 5.85 24.82
CA CYS A 24 -9.57 6.34 23.46
C CYS A 24 -10.25 7.70 23.30
N LEU A 25 -9.61 8.65 22.62
CA LEU A 25 -10.15 9.96 22.31
C LEU A 25 -11.39 9.90 21.39
N LYS A 26 -11.39 8.97 20.42
CA LYS A 26 -12.44 8.87 19.40
C LYS A 26 -13.73 8.25 19.94
N CYS A 27 -13.67 7.06 20.52
CA CYS A 27 -14.87 6.40 21.06
C CYS A 27 -15.15 6.69 22.53
N LYS A 28 -14.16 7.16 23.31
CA LYS A 28 -14.28 7.44 24.76
C LYS A 28 -14.67 6.25 25.65
N GLU A 29 -14.71 5.05 25.09
CA GLU A 29 -15.09 3.83 25.79
C GLU A 29 -13.88 2.91 26.03
N LEU A 30 -13.25 2.47 24.95
CA LEU A 30 -12.19 1.47 24.97
C LEU A 30 -10.86 2.05 25.46
N THR A 31 -10.05 1.18 26.07
CA THR A 31 -8.70 1.53 26.51
C THR A 31 -7.83 1.93 25.33
N ALA A 32 -7.08 3.01 25.49
CA ALA A 32 -6.13 3.44 24.48
C ALA A 32 -4.95 2.47 24.36
N ALA A 33 -4.60 2.13 23.13
CA ALA A 33 -3.53 1.19 22.78
C ALA A 33 -2.35 1.87 22.07
N VAL A 34 -2.57 3.04 21.46
CA VAL A 34 -1.54 3.78 20.72
C VAL A 34 -1.78 5.28 20.85
N VAL A 35 -0.70 6.05 20.89
CA VAL A 35 -0.73 7.52 20.88
C VAL A 35 -0.08 7.98 19.58
N ILE A 36 -0.84 8.64 18.71
CA ILE A 36 -0.34 9.04 17.37
C ILE A 36 0.40 10.38 17.46
N ARG A 37 -0.11 11.29 18.30
CA ARG A 37 0.44 12.61 18.62
C ARG A 37 0.23 12.83 20.11
N ALA A 38 1.03 13.72 20.72
CA ALA A 38 0.82 14.08 22.11
C ALA A 38 -0.64 14.53 22.33
N GLY A 39 -1.36 13.87 23.24
CA GLY A 39 -2.77 14.14 23.51
C GLY A 39 -3.79 13.40 22.64
N ASP A 40 -3.34 12.58 21.67
CA ASP A 40 -4.20 11.82 20.75
C ASP A 40 -4.12 10.29 20.98
N PRO A 41 -4.68 9.75 22.09
CA PRO A 41 -4.72 8.32 22.37
C PRO A 41 -5.88 7.62 21.64
N TYR A 42 -5.60 6.50 20.98
CA TYR A 42 -6.57 5.69 20.23
C TYR A 42 -6.62 4.24 20.72
N CYS A 43 -7.80 3.65 20.76
CA CYS A 43 -7.94 2.18 20.84
C CYS A 43 -7.56 1.55 19.48
N ARG A 44 -7.40 0.23 19.46
CA ARG A 44 -6.96 -0.52 18.26
C ARG A 44 -7.88 -0.29 17.06
N ASP A 45 -9.19 -0.30 17.26
CA ASP A 45 -10.16 -0.22 16.16
C ASP A 45 -10.25 1.21 15.61
N CYS A 46 -10.35 2.20 16.51
CA CYS A 46 -10.35 3.61 16.11
C CYS A 46 -9.04 4.01 15.40
N PHE A 47 -7.90 3.43 15.81
CA PHE A 47 -6.63 3.62 15.13
C PHE A 47 -6.64 3.00 13.72
N LYS A 48 -7.10 1.76 13.56
CA LYS A 48 -7.18 1.08 12.25
C LYS A 48 -8.01 1.88 11.26
N GLU A 49 -9.19 2.35 11.67
CA GLU A 49 -10.03 3.22 10.84
C GLU A 49 -9.31 4.51 10.47
N TYR A 50 -8.73 5.21 11.46
CA TYR A 50 -7.97 6.43 11.22
C TYR A 50 -6.85 6.21 10.19
N PHE A 51 -6.12 5.11 10.32
CA PHE A 51 -5.00 4.77 9.45
C PHE A 51 -5.46 4.53 8.00
N ILE A 52 -6.52 3.74 7.79
CA ILE A 52 -7.11 3.50 6.47
C ILE A 52 -7.62 4.81 5.85
N HIS A 53 -8.26 5.67 6.65
CA HIS A 53 -8.72 6.98 6.19
C HIS A 53 -7.54 7.85 5.74
N LYS A 54 -6.46 7.90 6.52
CA LYS A 54 -5.26 8.69 6.19
C LYS A 54 -4.61 8.20 4.90
N PHE A 55 -4.50 6.89 4.73
CA PHE A 55 -3.96 6.27 3.51
C PHE A 55 -4.76 6.63 2.26
N ARG A 56 -6.08 6.50 2.32
CA ARG A 56 -6.97 6.87 1.20
C ARG A 56 -6.91 8.36 0.89
N ALA A 57 -6.91 9.20 1.93
CA ALA A 57 -6.78 10.63 1.76
C ALA A 57 -5.46 11.02 1.10
N MET A 58 -4.36 10.34 1.43
CA MET A 58 -3.06 10.53 0.78
C MET A 58 -3.10 10.17 -0.71
N LEU A 59 -3.63 9.00 -1.06
CA LEU A 59 -3.76 8.58 -2.46
C LEU A 59 -4.67 9.51 -3.27
N GLY A 60 -5.81 9.90 -2.70
CA GLY A 60 -6.77 10.79 -3.35
C GLY A 60 -6.28 12.23 -3.50
N LYS A 61 -5.54 12.76 -2.51
CA LYS A 61 -4.98 14.12 -2.56
C LYS A 61 -3.83 14.22 -3.56
N ASN A 62 -2.95 13.23 -3.58
CA ASN A 62 -1.76 13.27 -4.42
C ASN A 62 -2.03 12.86 -5.86
N ARG A 63 -3.16 12.17 -6.12
CA ARG A 63 -3.59 11.73 -7.46
C ARG A 63 -2.46 11.05 -8.23
N ILE A 64 -1.87 10.03 -7.60
CA ILE A 64 -0.68 9.36 -8.14
C ILE A 64 -0.97 8.11 -8.96
N ILE A 65 -2.24 7.75 -9.16
CA ILE A 65 -2.65 6.53 -9.87
C ILE A 65 -3.91 6.85 -10.69
N PHE A 66 -3.97 6.41 -11.96
CA PHE A 66 -5.18 6.52 -12.76
C PHE A 66 -6.28 5.56 -12.27
N PRO A 67 -7.55 5.97 -12.30
CA PRO A 67 -8.66 5.02 -12.17
C PRO A 67 -8.57 3.92 -13.23
N GLY A 68 -8.75 2.66 -12.82
CA GLY A 68 -8.64 1.46 -13.63
C GLY A 68 -7.22 0.93 -13.83
N GLU A 69 -6.19 1.63 -13.36
CA GLU A 69 -4.80 1.24 -13.59
C GLU A 69 -4.42 -0.03 -12.82
N LYS A 70 -3.61 -0.90 -13.46
CA LYS A 70 -3.03 -2.08 -12.81
C LYS A 70 -1.81 -1.65 -12.01
N VAL A 71 -1.83 -1.89 -10.70
CA VAL A 71 -0.78 -1.47 -9.78
C VAL A 71 -0.15 -2.70 -9.14
N LEU A 72 1.16 -2.85 -9.32
CA LEU A 72 1.93 -3.95 -8.72
C LEU A 72 2.44 -3.52 -7.33
N LEU A 73 2.07 -4.28 -6.31
CA LEU A 73 2.47 -4.08 -4.93
C LEU A 73 3.68 -4.97 -4.63
N ALA A 74 4.84 -4.37 -4.41
CA ALA A 74 6.02 -5.08 -3.92
C ALA A 74 5.86 -5.36 -2.42
N VAL A 75 5.70 -6.63 -2.05
CA VAL A 75 5.54 -7.07 -0.66
C VAL A 75 6.74 -7.90 -0.26
N SER A 76 7.62 -7.33 0.56
CA SER A 76 8.84 -7.99 1.06
C SER A 76 8.61 -8.97 2.20
N GLY A 77 7.39 -9.06 2.74
CA GLY A 77 7.08 -9.82 3.96
C GLY A 77 7.36 -9.07 5.26
N GLY A 78 8.05 -7.93 5.20
CA GLY A 78 8.24 -7.05 6.36
C GLY A 78 6.95 -6.35 6.82
N PRO A 79 6.94 -5.79 8.05
CA PRO A 79 5.75 -5.19 8.64
C PRO A 79 5.19 -4.00 7.84
N SER A 80 6.08 -3.19 7.24
CA SER A 80 5.67 -2.02 6.43
C SER A 80 4.91 -2.43 5.16
N SER A 81 5.47 -3.37 4.40
CA SER A 81 4.88 -3.81 3.14
C SER A 81 3.62 -4.68 3.34
N CYS A 82 3.58 -5.50 4.39
CA CYS A 82 2.37 -6.21 4.81
C CYS A 82 1.28 -5.26 5.31
N SER A 83 1.64 -4.19 6.04
CA SER A 83 0.70 -3.15 6.46
C SER A 83 0.13 -2.39 5.26
N MET A 84 0.97 -2.05 4.28
CA MET A 84 0.51 -1.47 3.00
C MET A 84 -0.48 -2.40 2.29
N LEU A 85 -0.18 -3.70 2.18
CA LEU A 85 -1.09 -4.68 1.58
C LEU A 85 -2.46 -4.69 2.27
N SER A 86 -2.48 -4.74 3.60
CA SER A 86 -3.72 -4.69 4.39
C SER A 86 -4.51 -3.39 4.16
N GLN A 87 -3.83 -2.25 4.05
CA GLN A 87 -4.48 -0.97 3.78
C GLN A 87 -5.08 -0.90 2.37
N VAL A 88 -4.40 -1.47 1.37
CA VAL A 88 -4.94 -1.57 0.01
C VAL A 88 -6.19 -2.46 0.00
N GLN A 89 -6.12 -3.63 0.65
CA GLN A 89 -7.26 -4.54 0.76
C GLN A 89 -8.47 -3.87 1.40
N GLN A 90 -8.28 -3.19 2.53
CA GLN A 90 -9.36 -2.49 3.23
C GLN A 90 -9.83 -1.22 2.48
N GLY A 91 -8.93 -0.53 1.77
CA GLY A 91 -9.28 0.64 0.97
C GLY A 91 -10.12 0.31 -0.27
N LEU A 92 -10.00 -0.93 -0.77
CA LEU A 92 -10.79 -1.46 -1.89
C LEU A 92 -12.12 -2.09 -1.44
N SER A 93 -12.28 -2.54 -0.20
CA SER A 93 -13.52 -3.18 0.25
C SER A 93 -14.63 -2.20 0.67
N GLN A 94 -14.34 -0.91 0.81
CA GLN A 94 -15.31 0.08 1.32
C GLN A 94 -16.19 0.73 0.22
N ASN A 95 -17.39 1.19 0.64
CA ASN A 95 -18.48 1.71 -0.21
C ASN A 95 -18.09 2.79 -1.25
N ALA A 96 -18.88 2.79 -2.35
CA ALA A 96 -18.54 3.22 -3.71
C ALA A 96 -17.96 4.63 -3.91
N HIS A 97 -18.33 5.63 -3.11
CA HIS A 97 -17.96 7.02 -3.43
C HIS A 97 -16.49 7.38 -3.13
N LYS A 98 -15.77 6.56 -2.35
CA LYS A 98 -14.38 6.83 -1.94
C LYS A 98 -13.46 5.60 -2.06
N LYS A 99 -13.88 4.56 -2.78
CA LYS A 99 -13.09 3.33 -2.96
C LYS A 99 -11.82 3.65 -3.75
N LEU A 100 -10.71 2.96 -3.44
CA LEU A 100 -9.54 2.99 -4.30
C LEU A 100 -9.92 2.46 -5.70
N ARG A 101 -9.50 3.16 -6.75
CA ARG A 101 -9.97 2.86 -8.13
C ARG A 101 -8.93 2.15 -8.98
N PHE A 102 -7.93 1.50 -8.39
CA PHE A 102 -6.92 0.74 -9.15
C PHE A 102 -7.08 -0.77 -8.92
N VAL A 103 -6.48 -1.56 -9.81
CA VAL A 103 -6.49 -3.02 -9.78
C VAL A 103 -5.15 -3.51 -9.22
N PRO A 104 -5.09 -4.01 -7.98
CA PRO A 104 -3.84 -4.47 -7.39
C PRO A 104 -3.40 -5.83 -7.94
N GLY A 105 -2.09 -6.03 -8.04
CA GLY A 105 -1.43 -7.33 -8.06
C GLY A 105 -0.27 -7.32 -7.07
N ILE A 106 0.17 -8.47 -6.60
CA ILE A 106 1.24 -8.60 -5.59
C ILE A 106 2.47 -9.24 -6.24
N VAL A 107 3.66 -8.75 -5.89
CA VAL A 107 4.92 -9.44 -6.15
C VAL A 107 5.72 -9.56 -4.85
N PHE A 108 6.22 -10.76 -4.59
CA PHE A 108 7.25 -11.02 -3.58
C PHE A 108 8.48 -11.58 -4.30
N ILE A 109 9.63 -10.97 -4.03
CA ILE A 109 10.92 -11.43 -4.52
C ILE A 109 11.56 -12.22 -3.39
N ASP A 110 11.75 -13.52 -3.60
CA ASP A 110 12.45 -14.37 -2.63
C ASP A 110 13.96 -14.19 -2.84
N GLU A 111 14.56 -13.39 -1.98
CA GLU A 111 16.01 -13.13 -1.94
C GLU A 111 16.76 -14.16 -1.10
N GLY A 112 16.06 -15.10 -0.46
CA GLY A 112 16.62 -16.04 0.51
C GLY A 112 17.77 -16.87 -0.05
N GLY A 113 17.66 -17.28 -1.32
CA GLY A 113 18.74 -18.00 -2.01
C GLY A 113 20.01 -17.16 -2.16
N ALA A 114 19.88 -15.87 -2.45
CA ALA A 114 21.00 -14.95 -2.61
C ALA A 114 21.69 -14.59 -1.27
N VAL A 115 20.92 -14.56 -0.18
CA VAL A 115 21.45 -14.26 1.17
C VAL A 115 21.83 -15.52 1.98
N GLY A 116 21.79 -16.70 1.36
CA GLY A 116 22.23 -17.95 1.98
C GLY A 116 21.27 -18.55 3.00
N GLN A 117 19.97 -18.24 2.93
CA GLN A 117 18.94 -18.89 3.74
C GLN A 117 18.76 -20.37 3.35
N SER A 118 18.41 -21.20 4.33
CA SER A 118 18.10 -22.60 4.09
C SER A 118 16.84 -22.76 3.23
N VAL A 119 16.75 -23.89 2.51
CA VAL A 119 15.57 -24.22 1.69
C VAL A 119 14.32 -24.32 2.58
N GLU A 120 14.48 -24.82 3.80
CA GLU A 120 13.41 -24.99 4.79
C GLU A 120 12.84 -23.65 5.26
N GLU A 121 13.71 -22.69 5.60
CA GLU A 121 13.31 -21.34 6.00
C GLU A 121 12.59 -20.61 4.86
N ARG A 122 13.16 -20.66 3.65
CA ARG A 122 12.56 -20.06 2.45
C ARG A 122 11.18 -20.64 2.19
N ARG A 123 11.03 -21.97 2.23
CA ARG A 123 9.75 -22.65 2.04
C ARG A 123 8.73 -22.25 3.10
N LYS A 124 9.16 -22.10 4.35
CA LYS A 124 8.30 -21.64 5.44
C LYS A 124 7.81 -20.21 5.20
N THR A 125 8.71 -19.27 4.91
CA THR A 125 8.36 -17.87 4.62
C THR A 125 7.42 -17.77 3.42
N VAL A 126 7.72 -18.50 2.33
CA VAL A 126 6.85 -18.54 1.15
C VAL A 126 5.47 -19.08 1.49
N ALA A 127 5.36 -20.15 2.28
CA ALA A 127 4.07 -20.71 2.68
C ALA A 127 3.23 -19.73 3.54
N GLU A 128 3.89 -19.03 4.47
CA GLU A 128 3.25 -18.00 5.30
C GLU A 128 2.74 -16.84 4.43
N LEU A 129 3.58 -16.30 3.55
CA LEU A 129 3.20 -15.20 2.65
C LEU A 129 2.14 -15.61 1.63
N GLN A 130 2.20 -16.82 1.09
CA GLN A 130 1.16 -17.34 0.20
C GLN A 130 -0.20 -17.38 0.90
N THR A 131 -0.24 -17.73 2.19
CA THR A 131 -1.48 -17.74 2.96
C THR A 131 -2.06 -16.33 3.07
N VAL A 132 -1.21 -15.34 3.39
CA VAL A 132 -1.60 -13.93 3.44
C VAL A 132 -2.09 -13.44 2.07
N PHE A 133 -1.38 -13.74 0.99
CA PHE A 133 -1.72 -13.27 -0.36
C PHE A 133 -3.03 -13.89 -0.85
N LYS A 134 -3.23 -15.19 -0.64
CA LYS A 134 -4.50 -15.87 -0.99
C LYS A 134 -5.69 -15.24 -0.27
N ALA A 135 -5.55 -14.88 1.01
CA ALA A 135 -6.60 -14.22 1.78
C ALA A 135 -6.97 -12.82 1.23
N THR A 136 -6.11 -12.19 0.44
CA THR A 136 -6.43 -10.90 -0.21
C THR A 136 -7.32 -11.03 -1.43
N GLY A 137 -7.31 -12.19 -2.11
CA GLY A 137 -7.98 -12.39 -3.39
C GLY A 137 -7.32 -11.69 -4.59
N PHE A 138 -6.17 -11.04 -4.40
CA PHE A 138 -5.43 -10.39 -5.48
C PHE A 138 -4.55 -11.40 -6.25
N PRO A 139 -4.32 -11.18 -7.56
CA PRO A 139 -3.31 -11.96 -8.28
C PRO A 139 -1.93 -11.70 -7.65
N PHE A 140 -1.14 -12.75 -7.47
CA PHE A 140 0.18 -12.64 -6.85
C PHE A 140 1.23 -13.50 -7.56
N HIS A 141 2.47 -13.02 -7.55
CA HIS A 141 3.65 -13.74 -8.03
C HIS A 141 4.70 -13.81 -6.93
N ILE A 142 5.33 -14.98 -6.79
CA ILE A 142 6.49 -15.20 -5.92
C ILE A 142 7.62 -15.64 -6.82
N VAL A 143 8.71 -14.86 -6.83
CA VAL A 143 9.82 -15.04 -7.78
C VAL A 143 11.13 -15.12 -6.99
N PRO A 144 11.83 -16.27 -6.99
CA PRO A 144 13.19 -16.35 -6.48
C PRO A 144 14.13 -15.46 -7.29
N LEU A 145 14.94 -14.65 -6.62
CA LEU A 145 15.83 -13.70 -7.27
C LEU A 145 16.83 -14.39 -8.21
N GLU A 146 17.29 -15.58 -7.84
CA GLU A 146 18.22 -16.40 -8.62
C GLU A 146 17.69 -16.78 -10.02
N GLN A 147 16.38 -16.76 -10.23
CA GLN A 147 15.81 -17.01 -11.56
C GLN A 147 16.24 -15.94 -12.58
N VAL A 148 16.42 -14.69 -12.15
CA VAL A 148 16.90 -13.62 -13.03
C VAL A 148 18.38 -13.80 -13.34
N LEU A 149 19.17 -14.27 -12.36
CA LEU A 149 20.61 -14.53 -12.53
C LEU A 149 20.89 -15.71 -13.46
N ALA A 150 19.95 -16.64 -13.60
CA ALA A 150 20.05 -17.78 -14.51
C ALA A 150 19.67 -17.43 -15.97
N LEU A 151 19.18 -16.21 -16.25
CA LEU A 151 18.82 -15.81 -17.61
C LEU A 151 20.06 -15.46 -18.43
N PRO A 152 20.13 -15.86 -19.71
CA PRO A 152 21.17 -15.39 -20.62
C PRO A 152 21.14 -13.86 -20.72
N SER A 153 22.32 -13.23 -20.81
CA SER A 153 22.47 -11.77 -20.94
C SER A 153 21.66 -11.20 -22.12
N GLU A 154 21.43 -12.00 -23.16
CA GLU A 154 20.65 -11.65 -24.34
C GLU A 154 19.14 -11.46 -24.04
N VAL A 155 18.62 -12.13 -23.00
CA VAL A 155 17.24 -11.98 -22.53
C VAL A 155 17.10 -10.75 -21.63
N ILE A 156 18.20 -10.35 -20.97
CA ILE A 156 18.27 -9.16 -20.11
C ILE A 156 18.47 -7.93 -21.00
N THR A 157 17.40 -7.49 -21.66
CA THR A 157 17.42 -6.17 -22.33
C THR A 157 17.41 -5.10 -21.25
N THR A 158 18.53 -4.39 -21.09
CA THR A 158 18.52 -3.12 -20.37
C THR A 158 17.63 -2.19 -21.19
N VAL A 159 16.47 -1.84 -20.65
CA VAL A 159 15.66 -0.77 -21.23
C VAL A 159 16.58 0.46 -21.18
N PRO A 160 17.03 1.01 -22.33
CA PRO A 160 17.72 2.30 -22.30
C PRO A 160 16.80 3.26 -21.56
N PRO A 161 17.28 4.23 -20.77
CA PRO A 161 16.41 5.15 -20.03
C PRO A 161 15.47 5.84 -21.02
N SER A 162 14.33 5.20 -21.28
CA SER A 162 13.43 5.53 -22.36
C SER A 162 12.75 6.78 -21.88
N SER A 163 13.15 7.92 -22.46
CA SER A 163 12.69 9.28 -22.16
C SER A 163 11.95 9.31 -20.84
N GLN A 164 12.65 9.44 -19.71
CA GLN A 164 12.04 9.50 -18.37
C GLN A 164 10.72 10.25 -18.52
N ARG A 165 9.60 9.53 -18.54
CA ARG A 165 8.30 10.14 -18.45
C ARG A 165 8.30 10.50 -16.99
N THR A 166 8.89 11.65 -16.70
CA THR A 166 9.32 12.04 -15.37
C THR A 166 8.13 11.80 -14.45
N ALA A 167 8.38 11.36 -13.22
CA ALA A 167 7.29 11.19 -12.26
C ALA A 167 6.39 12.46 -12.20
N SER A 168 6.95 13.63 -12.51
CA SER A 168 6.23 14.89 -12.74
C SER A 168 5.32 14.89 -13.98
N ALA A 169 5.75 14.40 -15.14
CA ALA A 169 4.91 14.28 -16.34
C ALA A 169 3.76 13.29 -16.17
N TYR A 170 4.01 12.13 -15.55
CA TYR A 170 2.95 11.16 -15.25
C TYR A 170 1.94 11.77 -14.26
N LYS A 171 2.41 12.36 -13.16
CA LYS A 171 1.52 13.01 -12.19
C LYS A 171 0.71 14.13 -12.82
N ALA A 172 1.32 14.96 -13.67
CA ALA A 172 0.61 16.02 -14.41
C ALA A 172 -0.51 15.45 -15.30
N ALA A 173 -0.27 14.30 -15.94
CA ALA A 173 -1.30 13.61 -16.72
C ALA A 173 -2.44 13.08 -15.85
N VAL A 174 -2.14 12.51 -14.67
CA VAL A 174 -3.17 12.06 -13.72
C VAL A 174 -3.99 13.25 -13.18
N ASP A 175 -3.32 14.35 -12.84
CA ASP A 175 -3.96 15.58 -12.37
C ASP A 175 -4.94 16.13 -13.42
N LYS A 176 -4.51 16.20 -14.69
CA LYS A 176 -5.32 16.64 -15.83
C LYS A 176 -6.55 15.74 -16.00
N PHE A 177 -6.36 14.42 -16.08
CA PHE A 177 -7.46 13.46 -16.24
C PHE A 177 -8.48 13.54 -15.11
N THR A 178 -8.01 13.68 -13.87
CA THR A 178 -8.89 13.77 -12.70
C THR A 178 -9.72 15.06 -12.70
N ASN A 179 -9.20 16.16 -13.25
CA ASN A 179 -9.94 17.42 -13.39
C ASN A 179 -10.96 17.35 -14.54
N GLU A 180 -10.60 16.77 -15.69
CA GLU A 180 -11.52 16.60 -16.83
C GLU A 180 -12.73 15.72 -16.47
N PHE A 181 -12.52 14.62 -15.74
CA PHE A 181 -13.61 13.75 -15.29
C PHE A 181 -14.51 14.38 -14.22
N LYS A 182 -14.00 15.32 -13.41
CA LYS A 182 -14.85 16.09 -12.48
C LYS A 182 -15.82 17.01 -13.22
N PHE A 183 -15.37 17.62 -14.31
CA PHE A 183 -16.16 18.55 -15.10
C PHE A 183 -17.33 17.85 -15.83
N ILE A 184 -17.12 16.60 -16.24
CA ILE A 184 -18.17 15.77 -16.85
C ILE A 184 -19.24 15.40 -15.82
N GLY A 185 -18.83 15.04 -14.58
CA GLY A 185 -19.77 14.66 -13.51
C GLY A 185 -20.56 15.82 -12.87
N GLU A 186 -20.12 17.07 -13.03
CA GLU A 186 -20.89 18.25 -12.59
C GLU A 186 -21.91 18.73 -13.64
N SER A 187 -21.71 18.36 -14.92
CA SER A 187 -22.61 18.73 -16.02
C SER A 187 -23.83 17.80 -16.15
N SER A 188 -23.78 16.61 -15.53
CA SER A 188 -24.84 15.57 -15.59
C SER A 188 -25.70 15.50 -14.34
N ASN A 189 -25.86 16.61 -13.60
CA ASN A 189 -26.80 16.69 -12.47
C ASN A 189 -28.28 16.82 -12.91
N SER A 190 -28.67 16.02 -13.91
CA SER A 190 -30.05 15.75 -14.31
C SER A 190 -30.22 14.23 -14.44
N ARG A 191 -30.70 13.61 -13.35
CA ARG A 191 -31.28 12.26 -13.27
C ARG A 191 -30.91 11.30 -14.41
N ALA A 192 -29.74 10.66 -14.32
CA ALA A 192 -29.46 9.41 -15.03
C ALA A 192 -29.28 8.30 -14.00
N THR A 193 -29.92 7.15 -14.24
CA THR A 193 -29.87 5.98 -13.35
C THR A 193 -28.48 5.36 -13.36
N GLU A 194 -27.99 4.93 -12.19
CA GLU A 194 -26.65 4.35 -11.92
C GLU A 194 -26.24 3.15 -12.82
N GLN A 195 -27.16 2.64 -13.66
CA GLN A 195 -26.90 1.62 -14.66
C GLN A 195 -26.29 2.20 -15.95
N GLU A 196 -26.73 3.37 -16.42
CA GLU A 196 -26.22 4.00 -17.65
C GLU A 196 -24.78 4.51 -17.48
N GLU A 197 -24.43 5.08 -16.32
CA GLU A 197 -23.04 5.51 -16.05
C GLU A 197 -22.06 4.32 -16.02
N LYS A 198 -22.48 3.17 -15.49
CA LYS A 198 -21.65 1.96 -15.44
C LYS A 198 -21.45 1.37 -16.84
N GLU A 199 -22.47 1.40 -17.67
CA GLU A 199 -22.42 0.89 -19.04
C GLU A 199 -21.59 1.79 -19.96
N THR A 200 -21.70 3.11 -19.77
CA THR A 200 -20.88 4.11 -20.49
C THR A 200 -19.41 4.03 -20.09
N LEU A 201 -19.12 3.88 -18.79
CA LEU A 201 -17.75 3.66 -18.31
C LEU A 201 -17.18 2.34 -18.85
N PHE A 202 -17.95 1.25 -18.82
CA PHE A 202 -17.52 -0.05 -19.32
C PHE A 202 -17.21 -0.03 -20.83
N GLN A 203 -18.02 0.66 -21.63
CA GLN A 203 -17.77 0.82 -23.08
C GLN A 203 -16.54 1.70 -23.38
N MET A 204 -16.28 2.75 -22.58
CA MET A 204 -15.08 3.58 -22.73
C MET A 204 -13.79 2.83 -22.40
N PHE A 205 -13.82 1.89 -21.44
CA PHE A 205 -12.65 1.07 -21.08
C PHE A 205 -12.37 -0.10 -22.03
N GLN A 206 -13.31 -0.44 -22.94
CA GLN A 206 -13.16 -1.52 -23.93
C GLN A 206 -12.74 -1.06 -25.33
N SER A 207 -12.62 0.25 -25.59
CA SER A 207 -12.21 0.73 -26.91
C SER A 207 -10.76 0.32 -27.21
N PRO A 208 -10.48 -0.36 -28.33
CA PRO A 208 -9.12 -0.76 -28.68
C PRO A 208 -8.28 0.51 -28.90
N ARG A 209 -7.17 0.62 -28.17
CA ARG A 209 -6.18 1.69 -28.40
C ARG A 209 -5.79 1.64 -29.88
N ARG A 210 -6.11 2.70 -30.63
CA ARG A 210 -5.62 2.92 -31.99
C ARG A 210 -4.11 2.71 -31.98
N SER A 211 -3.66 1.70 -32.74
CA SER A 211 -2.27 1.48 -33.09
C SER A 211 -1.72 2.76 -33.70
N TYR A 212 -0.80 3.41 -32.99
CA TYR A 212 0.09 4.40 -33.58
C TYR A 212 1.37 3.68 -33.98
N TYR A 213 1.32 2.99 -35.13
CA TYR A 213 2.48 2.70 -35.96
C TYR A 213 2.23 3.30 -37.34
N SER A 214 2.96 4.36 -37.67
CA SER A 214 3.22 4.95 -39.00
C SER A 214 4.29 6.01 -38.73
N ASN A 215 5.47 6.07 -39.35
CA ASN A 215 6.16 5.31 -40.40
C ASN A 215 7.64 5.21 -40.01
#